data_AF-A0A4P7W2P1-F1
#
_entry.id   AF-A0A4P7W2P1-F1
#
_cell.length_a   1.000
_cell.length_b   1.000
_cell.length_c   1.000
_cell.angle_alpha   90.00
_cell.angle_beta   90.00
_cell.angle_gamma   90.00
#
_symmetry.space_group_name_H-M   'P 1'
#
loop_
_entity.id
_entity.type
_entity.pdbx_description
1 polymer ?
#
loop_
_entity_poly.entity_id
_entity_poly.type
_entity_poly.pdbx_seq_one_letter_code
_entity_poly.pdbx_strand_id
1 'polypeptide(L)'
;MDAEGNLLGDFLEQLGVKHTADYSARQFAAMPFKSLFGISKVLDSYGIGNEALRIDDKSEITLLPVPFLAHTPAGFVIVTDVDKNAISYITQGVSETMPLGEFQKAWSGNVLMAYPNEKSIEPDYVIHARDRFITKAKTGVLIAGAVALTVYLFIANGLYLSVSTWLIAAIDILGLWLTYMLVQKSVRIKNSAADKVCGVLQAGGCDNVLEMKASKFFGIFGWSEVGFSYFSVSLLTLLMFPRWICYLALCNACCLPFTFWSIWYQKFRAKVWCTLCVSVQASLWLLFFCYLGGGWFKGILPLRIEFFVLGLTYLTVLLGLNRLLPLIDKSDSHDDGDADNIHHN
;
A
#
# COMPACT_ATOMS: atom_id res chain seq x y z
N MET A 1 2.39 -1.35 5.88
CA MET A 1 3.14 -2.46 6.50
C MET A 1 4.36 -1.84 7.11
N ASP A 2 4.16 -1.41 8.34
CA ASP A 2 4.96 -0.41 9.01
C ASP A 2 5.88 -1.13 9.98
N ALA A 3 7.17 -0.79 9.92
CA ALA A 3 8.25 -1.51 10.59
C ALA A 3 8.25 -1.32 12.13
N GLU A 4 7.21 -0.66 12.69
CA GLU A 4 6.93 -0.62 14.13
C GLU A 4 5.64 -1.38 14.51
N GLY A 5 4.90 -1.89 13.53
CA GLY A 5 3.54 -2.38 13.70
C GLY A 5 3.45 -3.89 13.64
N ASN A 6 3.94 -4.58 14.69
CA ASN A 6 3.24 -5.75 15.25
C ASN A 6 3.86 -6.28 16.57
N LEU A 7 4.69 -5.53 17.31
CA LEU A 7 5.32 -6.04 18.55
C LEU A 7 4.30 -6.73 19.47
N LEU A 8 3.13 -6.10 19.66
CA LEU A 8 2.06 -6.69 20.46
C LEU A 8 1.46 -7.94 19.82
N GLY A 9 1.22 -7.94 18.50
CA GLY A 9 0.67 -9.12 17.81
C GLY A 9 1.65 -10.29 17.82
N ASP A 10 2.93 -10.03 17.53
CA ASP A 10 4.01 -11.02 17.58
C ASP A 10 4.15 -11.57 19.01
N PHE A 11 4.04 -10.72 20.02
CA PHE A 11 4.07 -11.17 21.42
C PHE A 11 2.85 -12.03 21.77
N LEU A 12 1.64 -11.63 21.36
CA LEU A 12 0.42 -12.42 21.56
C LEU A 12 0.46 -13.75 20.80
N GLU A 13 1.09 -13.80 19.62
CA GLU A 13 1.31 -15.02 18.84
C GLU A 13 2.27 -15.96 19.57
N GLN A 14 3.39 -15.45 20.11
CA GLN A 14 4.33 -16.22 20.93
C GLN A 14 3.68 -16.74 22.22
N LEU A 15 2.74 -16.00 22.80
CA LEU A 15 1.96 -16.43 23.97
C LEU A 15 0.83 -17.42 23.61
N GLY A 16 0.60 -17.70 22.32
CA GLY A 16 -0.47 -18.60 21.86
C GLY A 16 -1.89 -18.04 22.06
N VAL A 17 -2.03 -16.73 22.26
CA VAL A 17 -3.32 -16.08 22.52
C VAL A 17 -4.02 -15.78 21.20
N LYS A 18 -5.29 -16.20 21.09
CA LYS A 18 -6.12 -15.93 19.91
C LYS A 18 -6.38 -14.43 19.80
N HIS A 19 -5.93 -13.85 18.68
CA HIS A 19 -6.11 -12.45 18.38
C HIS A 19 -6.20 -12.22 16.86
N THR A 20 -6.64 -11.03 16.49
CA THR A 20 -6.82 -10.53 15.14
C THR A 20 -5.75 -9.46 14.92
N ALA A 21 -4.83 -9.68 13.99
CA ALA A 21 -3.70 -8.77 13.76
C ALA A 21 -4.11 -7.29 13.56
N ASP A 22 -5.28 -7.01 12.96
CA ASP A 22 -5.75 -5.64 12.77
C ASP A 22 -6.13 -4.99 14.10
N TYR A 23 -6.73 -5.74 15.01
CA TYR A 23 -7.16 -5.24 16.31
C TYR A 23 -5.97 -5.05 17.25
N SER A 24 -5.04 -6.02 17.32
CA SER A 24 -3.81 -5.86 18.11
C SER A 24 -2.95 -4.70 17.60
N ALA A 25 -2.84 -4.53 16.28
CA ALA A 25 -2.13 -3.40 15.69
C ALA A 25 -2.79 -2.06 16.03
N ARG A 26 -4.12 -1.95 15.88
CA ARG A 26 -4.87 -0.73 16.26
C ARG A 26 -4.74 -0.42 17.74
N GLN A 27 -4.84 -1.43 18.60
CA GLN A 27 -4.71 -1.22 20.04
C GLN A 27 -3.30 -0.77 20.42
N PHE A 28 -2.27 -1.26 19.70
CA PHE A 28 -0.89 -0.82 19.89
C PHE A 28 -0.66 0.61 19.39
N ALA A 29 -1.22 0.97 18.23
CA ALA A 29 -1.15 2.31 17.65
C ALA A 29 -1.90 3.35 18.50
N ALA A 30 -3.08 3.00 19.02
CA ALA A 30 -3.91 3.86 19.84
C ALA A 30 -3.36 4.08 21.27
N MET A 31 -2.23 3.46 21.64
CA MET A 31 -1.62 3.69 22.96
C MET A 31 -1.04 5.11 23.05
N PRO A 32 -1.44 5.92 24.05
CA PRO A 32 -0.87 7.25 24.25
C PRO A 32 0.65 7.22 24.47
N PHE A 33 1.15 6.15 25.10
CA PHE A 33 2.56 5.92 25.34
C PHE A 33 2.91 4.46 25.08
N LYS A 34 3.80 4.22 24.11
CA LYS A 34 4.41 2.91 23.84
C LYS A 34 5.39 2.56 24.96
N SER A 35 4.85 2.17 26.12
CA SER A 35 5.58 1.87 27.35
C SER A 35 5.17 0.50 27.91
N LEU A 36 5.97 -0.05 28.83
CA LEU A 36 5.62 -1.31 29.51
C LEU A 36 4.25 -1.23 30.21
N PHE A 37 3.92 -0.06 30.75
CA PHE A 37 2.61 0.19 31.36
C PHE A 37 1.47 0.15 30.35
N GLY A 38 1.66 0.77 29.18
CA GLY A 38 0.68 0.70 28.09
C GLY A 38 0.43 -0.73 27.64
N ILE A 39 1.52 -1.49 27.40
CA ILE A 39 1.44 -2.90 27.00
C ILE A 39 0.76 -3.74 28.09
N SER A 40 1.12 -3.55 29.36
CA SER A 40 0.48 -4.18 30.52
C SER A 40 -1.04 -3.96 30.54
N LYS A 41 -1.50 -2.72 30.30
CA LYS A 41 -2.95 -2.41 30.23
C LYS A 41 -3.66 -3.07 29.06
N VAL A 42 -2.97 -3.23 27.92
CA VAL A 42 -3.53 -3.98 26.80
C VAL A 42 -3.59 -5.48 27.10
N LEU A 43 -2.57 -6.04 27.75
CA LEU A 43 -2.60 -7.44 28.19
C LEU A 43 -3.72 -7.68 29.22
N ASP A 44 -3.95 -6.74 30.14
CA ASP A 44 -5.06 -6.77 31.09
C ASP A 44 -6.41 -6.90 30.36
N SER A 45 -6.62 -6.15 29.26
CA SER A 45 -7.87 -6.19 28.50
C SER A 45 -8.09 -7.52 27.78
N TYR A 46 -7.01 -8.22 27.41
CA TYR A 46 -7.05 -9.59 26.87
C TYR A 46 -7.20 -10.66 27.97
N GLY A 47 -7.30 -10.26 29.24
CA GLY A 47 -7.39 -11.17 30.38
C GLY A 47 -6.08 -11.92 30.65
N ILE A 48 -4.94 -11.35 30.24
CA ILE A 48 -3.60 -11.91 30.46
C ILE A 48 -3.00 -11.27 31.71
N GLY A 49 -2.78 -12.08 32.74
CA GLY A 49 -2.03 -11.62 33.92
C GLY A 49 -0.62 -11.25 33.50
N ASN A 50 -0.10 -10.13 34.00
CA ASN A 50 1.23 -9.66 33.61
C ASN A 50 1.93 -9.00 34.80
N GLU A 51 3.26 -9.04 34.77
CA GLU A 51 4.10 -8.48 35.82
C GLU A 51 5.34 -7.83 35.20
N ALA A 52 5.59 -6.56 35.56
CA ALA A 52 6.78 -5.84 35.15
C ALA A 52 7.82 -5.91 36.28
N LEU A 53 8.99 -6.47 35.99
CA LEU A 53 10.09 -6.59 36.94
C LEU A 53 11.29 -5.76 36.50
N ARG A 54 12.02 -5.25 37.48
CA ARG A 54 13.37 -4.71 37.30
C ARG A 54 14.35 -5.65 37.97
N ILE A 55 15.29 -6.13 37.17
CA ILE A 55 16.32 -7.08 37.58
C ILE A 55 17.64 -6.33 37.63
N ASP A 56 18.22 -6.25 38.82
CA ASP A 56 19.49 -5.57 39.03
C ASP A 56 20.68 -6.45 38.63
N ASP A 57 20.60 -7.77 38.85
CA ASP A 57 21.59 -8.75 38.36
C ASP A 57 21.18 -9.33 37.01
N LYS A 58 21.81 -8.83 35.95
CA LYS A 58 21.49 -9.24 34.57
C LYS A 58 21.81 -10.70 34.25
N SER A 59 22.52 -11.41 35.12
CA SER A 59 22.75 -12.86 34.97
C SER A 59 21.50 -13.70 35.22
N GLU A 60 20.53 -13.16 35.97
CA GLU A 60 19.27 -13.84 36.31
C GLU A 60 18.29 -13.95 35.13
N ILE A 61 18.62 -13.37 33.96
CA ILE A 61 17.80 -13.48 32.75
C ILE A 61 17.53 -14.93 32.33
N THR A 62 18.47 -15.84 32.64
CA THR A 62 18.37 -17.28 32.35
C THR A 62 17.32 -18.00 33.21
N LEU A 63 16.87 -17.38 34.30
CA LEU A 63 15.85 -17.93 35.22
C LEU A 63 14.43 -17.51 34.84
N LEU A 64 14.29 -16.55 33.91
CA LEU A 64 12.98 -16.02 33.54
C LEU A 64 12.23 -16.97 32.61
N PRO A 65 10.91 -17.16 32.82
CA PRO A 65 10.09 -17.91 31.89
C PRO A 65 9.95 -17.15 30.57
N VAL A 66 10.21 -17.84 29.46
CA VAL A 66 9.96 -17.34 28.11
C VAL A 66 8.51 -17.66 27.66
N PRO A 67 7.90 -16.84 26.79
CA PRO A 67 8.42 -15.60 26.21
C PRO A 67 8.15 -14.37 27.10
N PHE A 68 9.05 -13.37 27.07
CA PHE A 68 8.90 -12.11 27.80
C PHE A 68 9.36 -10.90 26.97
N LEU A 69 8.89 -9.71 27.33
CA LEU A 69 9.32 -8.46 26.71
C LEU A 69 10.49 -7.86 27.48
N ALA A 70 11.59 -7.57 26.80
CA ALA A 70 12.75 -6.90 27.37
C ALA A 70 12.89 -5.48 26.83
N HIS A 71 13.23 -4.53 27.70
CA HIS A 71 13.45 -3.14 27.30
C HIS A 71 14.95 -2.88 27.03
N THR A 72 15.25 -2.36 25.84
CA THR A 72 16.59 -1.93 25.41
C THR A 72 16.57 -0.43 25.06
N PRO A 73 17.72 0.26 25.01
CA PRO A 73 17.79 1.66 24.57
C PRO A 73 17.22 1.92 23.17
N ALA A 74 17.19 0.89 22.31
CA ALA A 74 16.65 0.96 20.97
C ALA A 74 15.14 0.64 20.89
N GLY A 75 14.52 0.21 21.98
CA GLY A 75 13.10 -0.17 22.05
C GLY A 75 12.86 -1.50 22.76
N PHE A 76 11.67 -2.08 22.54
CA PHE A 76 11.28 -3.36 23.10
C PHE A 76 11.61 -4.52 22.17
N VAL A 77 12.05 -5.63 22.76
CA VAL A 77 12.34 -6.89 22.05
C VAL A 77 11.61 -8.03 22.75
N ILE A 78 11.14 -9.02 21.99
CA ILE A 78 10.47 -10.21 22.53
C ILE A 78 11.54 -11.30 22.66
N VAL A 79 11.85 -11.73 23.88
CA VAL A 79 12.76 -12.86 24.10
C VAL A 79 11.95 -14.14 24.00
N THR A 80 12.35 -15.03 23.09
CA THR A 80 11.64 -16.29 22.82
C THR A 80 12.35 -17.51 23.40
N ASP A 81 13.68 -17.46 23.49
CA ASP A 81 14.48 -18.55 24.04
C ASP A 81 15.78 -18.03 24.67
N VAL A 82 16.21 -18.65 25.76
CA VAL A 82 17.43 -18.29 26.50
C VAL A 82 18.24 -19.55 26.78
N ASP A 83 19.39 -19.69 26.11
CA ASP A 83 20.36 -20.75 26.37
C ASP A 83 21.58 -20.19 27.14
N LYS A 84 22.47 -21.06 27.61
CA LYS A 84 23.66 -20.70 28.40
C LYS A 84 24.62 -19.74 27.67
N ASN A 85 24.66 -19.80 26.34
CA ASN A 85 25.60 -19.03 25.52
C ASN A 85 24.92 -18.02 24.58
N ALA A 86 23.64 -18.22 24.24
CA ALA A 86 22.94 -17.46 23.23
C ALA A 86 21.50 -17.13 23.68
N ILE A 87 20.99 -16.00 23.21
CA ILE A 87 19.62 -15.58 23.41
C ILE A 87 18.95 -15.34 22.06
N SER A 88 17.75 -15.87 21.89
CA SER A 88 16.92 -15.66 20.71
C SER A 88 15.83 -14.66 21.03
N TYR A 89 15.71 -13.63 20.19
CA TYR A 89 14.72 -12.58 20.35
C TYR A 89 14.13 -12.18 19.00
N ILE A 90 12.92 -11.63 19.04
CA ILE A 90 12.24 -11.08 17.87
C ILE A 90 12.30 -9.56 17.96
N THR A 91 12.84 -8.94 16.91
CA THR A 91 12.88 -7.49 16.70
C THR A 91 12.27 -7.21 15.33
N GLN A 92 11.28 -6.31 15.27
CA GLN A 92 10.62 -5.91 14.03
C GLN A 92 10.09 -7.11 13.20
N GLY A 93 9.57 -8.15 13.87
CA GLY A 93 9.05 -9.35 13.21
C GLY A 93 10.12 -10.31 12.67
N VAL A 94 11.41 -10.04 12.88
CA VAL A 94 12.51 -10.92 12.49
C VAL A 94 13.09 -11.59 13.73
N SER A 95 13.22 -12.92 13.69
CA SER A 95 13.92 -13.67 14.73
C SER A 95 15.42 -13.52 14.55
N GLU A 96 16.10 -13.08 15.60
CA GLU A 96 17.54 -12.91 15.65
C GLU A 96 18.10 -13.67 16.86
N THR A 97 19.38 -14.01 16.79
CA THR A 97 20.11 -14.68 17.87
C THR A 97 21.39 -13.91 18.14
N MET A 98 21.67 -13.63 19.41
CA MET A 98 22.92 -12.98 19.81
C MET A 98 23.58 -13.66 21.01
N PRO A 99 24.88 -13.45 21.24
CA PRO A 99 25.54 -13.94 22.44
C PRO A 99 24.92 -13.33 23.70
N LEU A 100 24.69 -14.15 24.73
CA LEU A 100 24.04 -13.73 25.97
C LEU A 100 24.76 -12.55 26.65
N GLY A 101 26.10 -12.54 26.62
CA GLY A 101 26.90 -11.46 27.19
C GLY A 101 26.77 -10.12 26.46
N GLU A 102 26.44 -10.11 25.16
CA GLU A 102 26.15 -8.88 24.42
C GLU A 102 24.77 -8.35 24.76
N PHE A 103 23.78 -9.23 24.84
CA PHE A 103 22.43 -8.87 25.25
C PHE A 103 22.39 -8.29 26.66
N GLN A 104 23.09 -8.88 27.61
CA GLN A 104 23.18 -8.36 28.98
C GLN A 104 23.75 -6.94 29.04
N LYS A 105 24.68 -6.58 28.15
CA LYS A 105 25.19 -5.21 28.07
C LYS A 105 24.13 -4.25 27.52
N ALA A 106 23.38 -4.67 26.51
CA ALA A 106 22.36 -3.85 25.85
C ALA A 106 21.06 -3.71 26.66
N TRP A 107 20.67 -4.72 27.42
CA TRP A 107 19.40 -4.76 28.16
C TRP A 107 19.41 -3.80 29.35
N SER A 108 18.30 -3.09 29.57
CA SER A 108 18.17 -2.09 30.64
C SER A 108 17.86 -2.66 32.03
N GLY A 109 17.56 -3.96 32.14
CA GLY A 109 17.15 -4.60 33.40
C GLY A 109 15.63 -4.67 33.59
N ASN A 110 14.84 -3.97 32.78
CA ASN A 110 13.38 -4.03 32.85
C ASN A 110 12.82 -5.12 31.93
N VAL A 111 11.93 -5.94 32.46
CA VAL A 111 11.18 -6.99 31.75
C VAL A 111 9.69 -6.91 32.05
N LEU A 112 8.87 -7.33 31.09
CA LEU A 112 7.44 -7.57 31.27
C LEU A 112 7.15 -9.02 30.95
N MET A 113 6.70 -9.76 31.96
CA MET A 113 6.27 -11.14 31.86
C MET A 113 4.76 -11.19 31.71
N ALA A 114 4.29 -12.18 30.95
CA ALA A 114 2.88 -12.41 30.71
C ALA A 114 2.53 -13.86 31.01
N TYR A 115 1.39 -14.07 31.68
CA TYR A 115 0.87 -15.34 32.14
C TYR A 115 -0.53 -15.55 31.54
N PRO A 116 -0.61 -16.01 30.28
CA PRO A 116 -1.89 -16.28 29.64
C PRO A 116 -2.59 -17.45 30.33
N ASN A 117 -3.92 -17.37 30.43
CA ASN A 117 -4.78 -18.44 30.92
C ASN A 117 -5.70 -18.94 29.79
N GLU A 118 -6.43 -20.04 30.00
CA GLU A 118 -7.32 -20.62 28.99
C GLU A 118 -8.47 -19.68 28.54
N LYS A 119 -8.75 -18.63 29.32
CA LYS A 119 -9.75 -17.60 29.01
C LYS A 119 -9.13 -16.36 28.36
N SER A 120 -7.81 -16.28 28.25
CA SER A 120 -7.13 -15.16 27.62
C SER A 120 -7.41 -15.17 26.12
N ILE A 121 -8.17 -14.17 25.68
CA ILE A 121 -8.58 -13.99 24.30
C ILE A 121 -8.81 -12.50 24.06
N GLU A 122 -8.66 -12.07 22.81
CA GLU A 122 -9.06 -10.74 22.39
C GLU A 122 -10.53 -10.43 22.80
N PRO A 123 -10.79 -9.24 23.38
CA PRO A 123 -12.15 -8.75 23.59
C PRO A 123 -12.97 -8.77 22.30
N ASP A 124 -14.19 -9.31 22.36
CA ASP A 124 -15.09 -9.38 21.21
C ASP A 124 -14.51 -10.04 19.94
N TYR A 125 -13.57 -10.98 20.12
CA TYR A 125 -12.89 -11.71 19.03
C TYR A 125 -13.82 -12.20 17.92
N VAL A 126 -15.01 -12.73 18.26
CA VAL A 126 -15.97 -13.25 17.27
C VAL A 126 -16.51 -12.14 16.36
N ILE A 127 -16.74 -10.95 16.91
CA ILE A 127 -17.25 -9.79 16.17
C ILE A 127 -16.13 -9.28 15.23
N HIS A 128 -14.91 -9.12 15.75
CA HIS A 128 -13.77 -8.66 14.95
C HIS A 128 -13.37 -9.66 13.87
N ALA A 129 -13.38 -10.96 14.16
CA ALA A 129 -13.13 -12.01 13.18
C ALA A 129 -14.20 -12.01 12.07
N ARG A 130 -15.48 -11.81 12.43
CA ARG A 130 -16.58 -11.72 11.46
C ARG A 130 -16.46 -10.47 10.60
N ASP A 131 -16.15 -9.32 11.20
CA ASP A 131 -16.01 -8.06 10.45
C ASP A 131 -14.83 -8.12 9.47
N ARG A 132 -13.70 -8.69 9.89
CA ARG A 132 -12.56 -8.99 9.01
C ARG A 132 -12.97 -9.89 7.86
N PHE A 133 -13.71 -10.97 8.13
CA PHE A 133 -14.18 -11.89 7.09
C PHE A 133 -15.13 -11.19 6.11
N ILE A 134 -16.11 -10.44 6.62
CA ILE A 134 -17.07 -9.70 5.80
C ILE A 134 -16.36 -8.66 4.94
N THR A 135 -15.40 -7.92 5.51
CA THR A 135 -14.65 -6.89 4.78
C THR A 135 -13.80 -7.52 3.68
N LYS A 136 -13.08 -8.62 3.96
CA LYS A 136 -12.34 -9.36 2.93
C LYS A 136 -13.25 -9.95 1.86
N ALA A 137 -14.40 -10.51 2.26
CA ALA A 137 -15.38 -11.07 1.34
C ALA A 137 -15.99 -9.98 0.45
N LYS A 138 -16.36 -8.82 1.01
CA LYS A 138 -16.86 -7.65 0.25
C LYS A 138 -15.86 -7.22 -0.82
N THR A 139 -14.59 -7.06 -0.44
CA THR A 139 -13.54 -6.70 -1.40
C THR A 139 -13.35 -7.77 -2.47
N GLY A 140 -13.34 -9.06 -2.08
CA GLY A 140 -13.24 -10.17 -3.02
C GLY A 140 -14.41 -10.24 -4.00
N VAL A 141 -15.64 -10.08 -3.52
CA VAL A 141 -16.86 -10.04 -4.34
C VAL A 141 -16.86 -8.83 -5.28
N LEU A 142 -16.40 -7.66 -4.81
CA LEU A 142 -16.32 -6.46 -5.63
C LEU A 142 -15.31 -6.63 -6.77
N ILE A 143 -14.13 -7.18 -6.48
CA ILE A 143 -13.11 -7.50 -7.49
C ILE A 143 -13.64 -8.54 -8.47
N ALA A 144 -14.23 -9.63 -7.98
CA ALA A 144 -14.80 -10.69 -8.82
C ALA A 144 -15.92 -10.15 -9.71
N GLY A 145 -16.80 -9.30 -9.18
CA GLY A 145 -17.86 -8.63 -9.92
C GLY A 145 -17.31 -7.70 -11.00
N ALA A 146 -16.29 -6.90 -10.69
CA ALA A 146 -15.64 -6.02 -11.67
C ALA A 146 -14.98 -6.82 -12.81
N VAL A 147 -14.29 -7.93 -12.49
CA VAL A 147 -13.68 -8.82 -13.48
C VAL A 147 -14.75 -9.50 -14.34
N ALA A 148 -15.80 -10.04 -13.72
CA ALA A 148 -16.90 -10.68 -14.44
C ALA A 148 -17.60 -9.70 -15.37
N LEU A 149 -17.87 -8.47 -14.92
CA LEU A 149 -18.46 -7.41 -15.73
C LEU A 149 -17.55 -7.01 -16.91
N THR A 150 -16.24 -6.91 -16.66
CA THR A 150 -15.24 -6.60 -17.69
C THR A 150 -15.23 -7.69 -18.76
N VAL A 151 -15.19 -8.96 -18.36
CA VAL A 151 -15.21 -10.11 -19.28
C VAL A 151 -16.54 -10.15 -20.06
N TYR A 152 -17.66 -9.93 -19.39
CA TYR A 152 -18.97 -9.87 -20.03
C TYR A 152 -19.04 -8.75 -21.08
N LEU A 153 -18.65 -7.52 -20.74
CA LEU A 153 -18.63 -6.39 -21.67
C LEU A 153 -17.66 -6.63 -22.82
N PHE A 154 -16.53 -7.30 -22.57
CA PHE A 154 -15.56 -7.66 -23.60
C PHE A 154 -16.15 -8.61 -24.64
N ILE A 155 -16.87 -9.64 -24.18
CA ILE A 155 -17.51 -10.65 -25.04
C ILE A 155 -18.74 -10.05 -25.73
N ALA A 156 -19.61 -9.37 -25.00
CA ALA A 156 -20.87 -8.82 -25.50
C ALA A 156 -20.66 -7.78 -26.61
N ASN A 157 -19.59 -6.99 -26.53
CA ASN A 157 -19.24 -5.99 -27.55
C ASN A 157 -18.40 -6.56 -28.70
N GLY A 158 -18.10 -7.87 -28.71
CA GLY A 158 -17.35 -8.49 -29.81
C GLY A 158 -15.91 -7.99 -29.94
N LEU A 159 -15.31 -7.45 -28.87
CA LEU A 159 -13.95 -6.87 -28.89
C LEU A 159 -12.86 -7.90 -29.22
N TYR A 160 -13.18 -9.19 -29.18
CA TYR A 160 -12.32 -10.30 -29.61
C TYR A 160 -12.20 -10.44 -31.13
N LEU A 161 -13.09 -9.81 -31.92
CA LEU A 161 -13.13 -9.98 -33.37
C LEU A 161 -11.97 -9.28 -34.10
N SER A 162 -11.39 -8.24 -33.48
CA SER A 162 -10.23 -7.54 -34.03
C SER A 162 -9.03 -7.69 -33.11
N VAL A 163 -7.90 -8.09 -33.69
CA VAL A 163 -6.61 -8.20 -32.98
C VAL A 163 -6.21 -6.83 -32.40
N SER A 164 -6.54 -5.74 -33.09
CA SER A 164 -6.28 -4.38 -32.63
C SER A 164 -7.05 -4.05 -31.34
N THR A 165 -8.35 -4.37 -31.26
CA THR A 165 -9.17 -4.07 -30.07
C THR A 165 -8.78 -4.92 -28.87
N TRP A 166 -8.41 -6.19 -29.10
CA TRP A 166 -7.89 -7.05 -28.04
C TRP A 166 -6.56 -6.52 -27.49
N LEU A 167 -5.63 -6.11 -28.37
CA LEU A 167 -4.36 -5.51 -27.94
C LEU A 167 -4.58 -4.19 -27.19
N ILE A 168 -5.45 -3.31 -27.68
CA ILE A 168 -5.78 -2.05 -27.01
C ILE A 168 -6.28 -2.31 -25.58
N ALA A 169 -7.25 -3.21 -25.42
CA ALA A 169 -7.77 -3.56 -24.09
C ALA A 169 -6.67 -4.14 -23.17
N ALA A 170 -5.80 -5.01 -23.68
CA ALA A 170 -4.71 -5.59 -22.90
C ALA A 170 -3.70 -4.52 -22.45
N ILE A 171 -3.36 -3.57 -23.33
CA ILE A 171 -2.43 -2.48 -23.00
C ILE A 171 -3.09 -1.48 -22.04
N ASP A 172 -4.39 -1.20 -22.19
CA ASP A 172 -5.11 -0.33 -21.26
C ASP A 172 -5.19 -0.94 -19.85
N ILE A 173 -5.41 -2.25 -19.73
CA ILE A 173 -5.35 -2.96 -18.44
C ILE A 173 -3.94 -2.89 -17.84
N LEU A 174 -2.91 -3.13 -18.65
CA LEU A 174 -1.51 -3.04 -18.19
C LEU A 174 -1.16 -1.61 -17.76
N GLY A 175 -1.56 -0.61 -18.54
CA GLY A 175 -1.35 0.80 -18.24
C GLY A 175 -2.10 1.24 -16.99
N LEU A 176 -3.33 0.75 -16.79
CA LEU A 176 -4.09 0.98 -15.57
C LEU A 176 -3.39 0.37 -14.34
N TRP A 177 -2.85 -0.83 -14.47
CA TRP A 177 -2.08 -1.48 -13.39
C TRP A 177 -0.79 -0.71 -13.05
N LEU A 178 -0.03 -0.27 -14.07
CA LEU A 178 1.18 0.53 -13.88
C LEU A 178 0.89 1.89 -13.23
N THR A 179 -0.17 2.58 -13.68
CA THR A 179 -0.58 3.86 -13.11
C THR A 179 -1.18 3.72 -11.71
N TYR A 180 -1.85 2.60 -11.43
CA TYR A 180 -2.28 2.27 -10.07
C TYR A 180 -1.09 2.13 -9.11
N MET A 181 -0.02 1.44 -9.53
CA MET A 181 1.23 1.38 -8.73
C MET A 181 1.87 2.76 -8.53
N LEU A 182 1.86 3.62 -9.55
CA LEU A 182 2.34 5.00 -9.43
C LEU A 182 1.51 5.81 -8.43
N VAL A 183 0.18 5.65 -8.43
CA VAL A 183 -0.71 6.31 -7.47
C VAL A 183 -0.42 5.82 -6.06
N GLN A 184 -0.32 4.51 -5.83
CA GLN A 184 0.05 3.95 -4.51
C GLN A 184 1.37 4.53 -4.00
N LYS A 185 2.38 4.61 -4.86
CA LYS A 185 3.68 5.23 -4.53
C LYS A 185 3.55 6.71 -4.20
N SER A 186 2.71 7.46 -4.91
CA SER A 186 2.50 8.89 -4.64
C SER A 186 1.81 9.17 -3.30
N VAL A 187 1.02 8.22 -2.78
CA VAL A 187 0.38 8.29 -1.45
C VAL A 187 1.20 7.54 -0.40
N ARG A 188 2.47 7.21 -0.68
CA ARG A 188 3.40 6.51 0.23
C ARG A 188 2.90 5.16 0.76
N ILE A 189 1.95 4.53 0.07
CA ILE A 189 1.49 3.17 0.39
C ILE A 189 2.62 2.20 0.02
N LYS A 190 3.18 1.54 1.03
CA LYS A 190 4.26 0.54 0.86
C LYS A 190 3.72 -0.67 0.10
N ASN A 191 4.27 -0.93 -1.08
CA ASN A 191 3.94 -2.11 -1.88
C ASN A 191 5.23 -2.76 -2.41
N SER A 192 5.55 -3.94 -1.88
CA SER A 192 6.75 -4.71 -2.25
C SER A 192 6.82 -5.00 -3.75
N ALA A 193 5.67 -5.18 -4.43
CA ALA A 193 5.64 -5.37 -5.88
C ALA A 193 6.01 -4.08 -6.63
N ALA A 194 5.52 -2.93 -6.18
CA ALA A 194 5.86 -1.63 -6.76
C ALA A 194 7.34 -1.28 -6.53
N ASP A 195 7.89 -1.61 -5.36
CA ASP A 195 9.32 -1.41 -5.03
C ASP A 195 10.23 -2.23 -5.94
N LYS A 196 9.89 -3.51 -6.15
CA LYS A 196 10.63 -4.40 -7.06
C LYS A 196 10.62 -3.90 -8.50
N VAL A 197 9.45 -3.50 -9.01
CA VAL A 197 9.31 -2.98 -10.38
C VAL A 197 10.02 -1.63 -10.53
N CYS A 198 9.93 -0.78 -9.51
CA CYS A 198 10.60 0.50 -9.53
C CYS A 198 12.12 0.37 -9.61
N GLY A 199 12.70 -0.58 -8.88
CA GLY A 199 14.14 -0.83 -8.85
C GLY A 199 14.77 -1.38 -10.14
N VAL A 200 13.98 -1.72 -11.18
CA VAL A 200 14.49 -2.36 -12.40
C VAL A 200 15.44 -1.47 -13.21
N LEU A 201 15.11 -0.19 -13.43
CA LEU A 201 16.08 0.76 -14.05
C LEU A 201 16.99 1.39 -13.00
N GLN A 202 16.44 1.80 -11.85
CA GLN A 202 17.19 2.50 -10.81
C GLN A 202 16.49 2.33 -9.46
N ALA A 203 17.22 1.83 -8.45
CA ALA A 203 16.71 1.72 -7.08
C ALA A 203 16.29 3.10 -6.55
N GLY A 204 15.05 3.21 -6.04
CA GLY A 204 14.48 4.46 -5.55
C GLY A 204 14.21 5.52 -6.62
N GLY A 205 14.29 5.17 -7.92
CA GLY A 205 14.14 6.13 -9.01
C GLY A 205 12.74 6.75 -9.10
N CYS A 206 11.70 5.96 -8.86
CA CYS A 206 10.31 6.44 -8.92
C CYS A 206 9.97 7.37 -7.76
N ASP A 207 10.43 7.05 -6.55
CA ASP A 207 10.15 7.86 -5.36
C ASP A 207 10.76 9.27 -5.52
N ASN A 208 12.02 9.34 -5.96
CA ASN A 208 12.70 10.60 -6.25
C ASN A 208 11.99 11.43 -7.33
N VAL A 209 11.50 10.81 -8.41
CA VAL A 209 10.80 11.52 -9.49
C VAL A 209 9.39 11.97 -9.05
N LEU A 210 8.71 11.18 -8.23
CA LEU A 210 7.36 11.47 -7.72
C LEU A 210 7.35 12.56 -6.64
N GLU A 211 8.41 12.71 -5.85
CA GLU A 211 8.52 13.77 -4.83
C GLU A 211 8.93 15.14 -5.40
N MET A 212 9.45 15.20 -6.63
CA MET A 212 9.84 16.47 -7.26
C MET A 212 8.63 17.36 -7.57
N LYS A 213 8.77 18.69 -7.45
CA LYS A 213 7.70 19.66 -7.79
C LYS A 213 7.13 19.51 -9.21
N ALA A 214 7.91 18.96 -10.14
CA ALA A 214 7.46 18.69 -11.51
C ALA A 214 6.55 17.45 -11.63
N SER A 215 6.42 16.63 -10.57
CA SER A 215 5.49 15.51 -10.50
C SER A 215 4.03 15.97 -10.37
N LYS A 216 3.81 17.26 -10.02
CA LYS A 216 2.51 17.90 -9.93
C LYS A 216 2.27 18.82 -11.13
N PHE A 217 1.35 18.45 -12.00
CA PHE A 217 0.78 19.31 -13.03
C PHE A 217 0.07 20.51 -12.38
N PHE A 218 0.48 21.73 -12.77
CA PHE A 218 0.03 23.00 -12.18
C PHE A 218 0.20 23.12 -10.66
N GLY A 219 1.00 22.26 -10.02
CA GLY A 219 1.13 22.21 -8.55
C GLY A 219 -0.09 21.64 -7.81
N ILE A 220 -1.13 21.20 -8.53
CA ILE A 220 -2.42 20.76 -7.97
C ILE A 220 -2.71 19.29 -8.29
N PHE A 221 -2.34 18.80 -9.49
CA PHE A 221 -2.67 17.43 -9.95
C PHE A 221 -1.43 16.56 -10.09
N GLY A 222 -1.38 15.38 -9.49
CA GLY A 222 -0.27 14.44 -9.71
C GLY A 222 -0.29 13.86 -11.14
N TRP A 223 0.85 13.73 -11.82
CA TRP A 223 0.90 13.04 -13.12
C TRP A 223 0.48 11.57 -13.02
N SER A 224 0.63 10.95 -11.86
CA SER A 224 0.10 9.62 -11.54
C SER A 224 -1.43 9.58 -11.65
N GLU A 225 -2.12 10.61 -11.13
CA GLU A 225 -3.58 10.76 -11.18
C GLU A 225 -4.09 10.94 -12.60
N VAL A 226 -3.39 11.76 -13.39
CA VAL A 226 -3.70 12.00 -14.80
C VAL A 226 -3.58 10.70 -15.60
N GLY A 227 -2.50 9.94 -15.40
CA GLY A 227 -2.30 8.64 -16.03
C GLY A 227 -3.40 7.64 -15.64
N PHE A 228 -3.70 7.52 -14.35
CA PHE A 228 -4.74 6.60 -13.87
C PHE A 228 -6.12 6.95 -14.41
N SER A 229 -6.48 8.24 -14.44
CA SER A 229 -7.73 8.73 -15.03
C SER A 229 -7.81 8.40 -16.52
N TYR A 230 -6.70 8.57 -17.24
CA TYR A 230 -6.61 8.27 -18.66
C TYR A 230 -6.90 6.78 -18.93
N PHE A 231 -6.17 5.85 -18.30
CA PHE A 231 -6.37 4.42 -18.59
C PHE A 231 -7.72 3.91 -18.07
N SER A 232 -8.22 4.43 -16.95
CA SER A 232 -9.53 4.04 -16.40
C SER A 232 -10.67 4.42 -17.34
N VAL A 233 -10.72 5.69 -17.77
CA VAL A 233 -11.78 6.17 -18.67
C VAL A 233 -11.61 5.56 -20.06
N SER A 234 -10.36 5.36 -20.53
CA SER A 234 -10.11 4.73 -21.83
C SER A 234 -10.63 3.29 -21.87
N LEU A 235 -10.28 2.49 -20.85
CA LEU A 235 -10.73 1.11 -20.74
C LEU A 235 -12.25 1.02 -20.61
N LEU A 236 -12.85 1.84 -19.74
CA LEU A 236 -14.30 1.83 -19.53
C LEU A 236 -15.06 2.26 -20.79
N THR A 237 -14.58 3.27 -21.49
CA THR A 237 -15.17 3.73 -22.76
C THR A 237 -15.05 2.66 -23.84
N LEU A 238 -13.91 1.98 -23.93
CA LEU A 238 -13.72 0.87 -24.87
C LEU A 238 -14.71 -0.28 -24.59
N LEU A 239 -14.93 -0.61 -23.32
CA LEU A 239 -15.83 -1.70 -22.90
C LEU A 239 -17.32 -1.34 -23.03
N MET A 240 -17.72 -0.10 -22.74
CA MET A 240 -19.13 0.30 -22.78
C MET A 240 -19.57 0.83 -24.15
N PHE A 241 -18.68 1.55 -24.83
CA PHE A 241 -18.96 2.27 -26.07
C PHE A 241 -17.84 2.05 -27.10
N PRO A 242 -17.68 0.82 -27.64
CA PRO A 242 -16.62 0.49 -28.59
C PRO A 242 -16.63 1.36 -29.86
N ARG A 243 -17.77 1.96 -30.19
CA ARG A 243 -17.93 2.90 -31.31
C ARG A 243 -17.11 4.18 -31.14
N TRP A 244 -16.69 4.52 -29.92
CA TRP A 244 -15.92 5.74 -29.61
C TRP A 244 -14.41 5.54 -29.71
N ILE A 245 -13.96 4.37 -30.20
CA ILE A 245 -12.54 4.04 -30.36
C ILE A 245 -11.74 5.04 -31.21
N CYS A 246 -12.39 5.69 -32.19
CA CYS A 246 -11.77 6.76 -32.97
C CYS A 246 -11.42 7.99 -32.10
N TYR A 247 -12.28 8.32 -31.13
CA TYR A 247 -12.05 9.43 -30.19
C TYR A 247 -10.98 9.06 -29.15
N LEU A 248 -10.95 7.80 -28.71
CA LEU A 248 -9.87 7.26 -27.87
C LEU A 248 -8.51 7.36 -28.57
N ALA A 249 -8.43 7.01 -29.86
CA ALA A 249 -7.22 7.17 -30.67
C ALA A 249 -6.75 8.64 -30.75
N LEU A 250 -7.70 9.58 -30.90
CA LEU A 250 -7.38 11.02 -30.91
C LEU A 250 -6.85 11.49 -29.55
N CYS A 251 -7.52 11.10 -28.45
CA CYS A 251 -7.06 11.42 -27.10
C CYS A 251 -5.66 10.86 -26.83
N ASN A 252 -5.39 9.62 -27.23
CA ASN A 252 -4.06 9.01 -27.13
C ASN A 252 -2.99 9.81 -27.89
N ALA A 253 -3.29 10.23 -29.13
CA ALA A 253 -2.40 11.05 -29.93
C ALA A 253 -2.09 12.41 -29.26
N CYS A 254 -3.09 13.03 -28.61
CA CYS A 254 -2.89 14.27 -27.83
C CYS A 254 -1.98 14.06 -26.60
N CYS A 255 -1.89 12.85 -26.06
CA CYS A 255 -1.02 12.52 -24.94
C CYS A 255 0.45 12.27 -25.36
N LEU A 256 0.74 11.97 -26.62
CA LEU A 256 2.11 11.65 -27.07
C LEU A 256 3.13 12.79 -26.88
N PRO A 257 2.82 14.07 -27.16
CA PRO A 257 3.75 15.18 -26.89
C PRO A 257 4.25 15.22 -25.44
N PHE A 258 3.39 14.85 -24.48
CA PHE A 258 3.76 14.78 -23.07
C PHE A 258 4.82 13.70 -22.80
N THR A 259 4.79 12.57 -23.51
CA THR A 259 5.78 11.50 -23.35
C THR A 259 7.20 11.99 -23.67
N PHE A 260 7.36 12.79 -24.73
CA PHE A 260 8.64 13.39 -25.09
C PHE A 260 9.14 14.36 -24.02
N TRP A 261 8.25 15.23 -23.53
CA TRP A 261 8.59 16.16 -22.46
C TRP A 261 9.01 15.43 -21.17
N SER A 262 8.30 14.36 -20.82
CA SER A 262 8.58 13.58 -19.61
C SER A 262 9.93 12.84 -19.68
N ILE A 263 10.29 12.26 -20.83
CA ILE A 263 11.62 11.67 -21.03
C ILE A 263 12.72 12.73 -20.97
N TRP A 264 12.51 13.88 -21.62
CA TRP A 264 13.47 14.98 -21.58
C TRP A 264 13.70 15.47 -20.15
N TYR A 265 12.62 15.61 -19.37
CA TYR A 265 12.69 16.03 -17.97
C TYR A 265 13.49 15.02 -17.12
N GLN A 266 13.20 13.72 -17.22
CA GLN A 266 13.90 12.69 -16.47
C GLN A 266 15.40 12.64 -16.81
N LYS A 267 15.73 12.71 -18.11
CA LYS A 267 17.12 12.65 -18.59
C LYS A 267 17.95 13.88 -18.23
N PHE A 268 17.41 15.09 -18.45
CA PHE A 268 18.21 16.33 -18.36
C PHE A 268 18.05 17.08 -17.04
N ARG A 269 16.86 17.03 -16.41
CA ARG A 269 16.57 17.79 -15.19
C ARG A 269 16.67 16.93 -13.94
N ALA A 270 15.93 15.82 -13.90
CA ALA A 270 15.91 14.94 -12.73
C ALA A 270 17.19 14.11 -12.60
N LYS A 271 17.82 13.74 -13.73
CA LYS A 271 18.97 12.81 -13.80
C LYS A 271 18.71 11.46 -13.10
N VAL A 272 17.43 11.10 -13.01
CA VAL A 272 16.93 9.87 -12.39
C VAL A 272 15.88 9.28 -13.32
N TRP A 273 15.92 7.96 -13.47
CA TRP A 273 14.97 7.23 -14.32
C TRP A 273 13.85 6.63 -13.47
N CYS A 274 12.61 6.96 -13.81
CA CYS A 274 11.44 6.35 -13.20
C CYS A 274 10.96 5.18 -14.08
N THR A 275 11.22 3.94 -13.66
CA THR A 275 10.84 2.72 -14.41
C THR A 275 9.35 2.73 -14.76
N LEU A 276 8.49 2.97 -13.76
CA LEU A 276 7.04 2.97 -13.93
C LEU A 276 6.58 4.04 -14.93
N CYS A 277 7.18 5.23 -14.89
CA CYS A 277 6.84 6.34 -15.77
C CYS A 277 7.22 6.01 -17.23
N VAL A 278 8.40 5.42 -17.45
CA VAL A 278 8.85 4.98 -18.78
C VAL A 278 7.98 3.83 -19.29
N SER A 279 7.60 2.89 -18.43
CA SER A 279 6.67 1.81 -18.81
C SER A 279 5.30 2.36 -19.24
N VAL A 280 4.74 3.33 -18.51
CA VAL A 280 3.48 3.98 -18.90
C VAL A 280 3.60 4.69 -20.25
N GLN A 281 4.71 5.39 -20.50
CA GLN A 281 4.95 6.02 -21.79
C GLN A 281 5.05 4.97 -22.91
N ALA A 282 5.74 3.86 -22.67
CA ALA A 282 5.81 2.75 -23.62
C ALA A 282 4.42 2.18 -23.92
N SER A 283 3.55 2.04 -22.91
CA SER A 283 2.15 1.64 -23.10
C SER A 283 1.38 2.63 -23.98
N LEU A 284 1.55 3.95 -23.79
CA LEU A 284 0.91 4.96 -24.64
C LEU A 284 1.36 4.87 -26.10
N TRP A 285 2.64 4.60 -26.35
CA TRP A 285 3.16 4.37 -27.70
C TRP A 285 2.64 3.07 -28.32
N LEU A 286 2.58 1.99 -27.54
CA LEU A 286 2.04 0.72 -28.00
C LEU A 286 0.56 0.87 -28.39
N LEU A 287 -0.22 1.60 -27.58
CA LEU A 287 -1.60 1.97 -27.90
C LEU A 287 -1.68 2.74 -29.22
N PHE A 288 -0.83 3.75 -29.41
CA PHE A 288 -0.80 4.52 -30.66
C PHE A 288 -0.60 3.62 -31.89
N PHE A 289 0.36 2.70 -31.83
CA PHE A 289 0.60 1.75 -32.92
C PHE A 289 -0.58 0.78 -33.13
N CYS A 290 -1.24 0.35 -32.06
CA CYS A 290 -2.44 -0.50 -32.16
C CYS A 290 -3.62 0.25 -32.78
N TYR A 291 -3.81 1.55 -32.44
CA TYR A 291 -4.81 2.41 -33.04
C TYR A 291 -4.52 2.66 -34.53
N LEU A 292 -3.25 2.87 -34.87
CA LEU A 292 -2.80 3.07 -36.25
C LEU A 292 -2.98 1.81 -37.09
N GLY A 293 -2.53 0.66 -36.59
CA GLY A 293 -2.67 -0.64 -37.26
C GLY A 293 -4.12 -1.09 -37.41
N GLY A 294 -5.00 -0.71 -36.49
CA GLY A 294 -6.45 -0.95 -36.59
C GLY A 294 -7.18 0.03 -37.53
N GLY A 295 -6.53 1.07 -38.03
CA GLY A 295 -7.13 2.05 -38.94
C GLY A 295 -8.17 2.98 -38.31
N TRP A 296 -8.23 3.04 -36.98
CA TRP A 296 -9.26 3.79 -36.23
C TRP A 296 -9.15 5.31 -36.38
N PHE A 297 -8.01 5.83 -36.88
CA PHE A 297 -7.84 7.25 -37.20
C PHE A 297 -8.69 7.73 -38.39
N LYS A 298 -9.16 6.82 -39.26
CA LYS A 298 -9.91 7.20 -40.47
C LYS A 298 -11.32 7.72 -40.16
N GLY A 299 -11.86 7.41 -38.98
CA GLY A 299 -13.22 7.80 -38.56
C GLY A 299 -13.29 8.99 -37.60
N ILE A 300 -12.23 9.79 -37.49
CA ILE A 300 -12.15 10.89 -36.50
C ILE A 300 -13.09 12.05 -36.84
N LEU A 301 -13.34 12.30 -38.13
CA LEU A 301 -14.13 13.44 -38.59
C LEU A 301 -15.50 12.98 -39.12
N PRO A 302 -16.59 13.70 -38.79
CA PRO A 302 -16.66 14.92 -38.00
C PRO A 302 -16.57 14.67 -36.48
N LEU A 303 -16.01 15.65 -35.75
CA LEU A 303 -16.03 15.67 -34.29
C LEU A 303 -17.47 15.85 -33.83
N ARG A 304 -18.05 14.80 -33.24
CA ARG A 304 -19.41 14.83 -32.71
C ARG A 304 -19.40 15.13 -31.21
N ILE A 305 -20.57 15.30 -30.62
CA ILE A 305 -20.75 15.69 -29.22
C ILE A 305 -20.11 14.68 -28.25
N GLU A 306 -20.02 13.43 -28.68
CA GLU A 306 -19.41 12.30 -27.98
C GLU A 306 -17.95 12.57 -27.61
N PHE A 307 -17.19 13.31 -28.44
CA PHE A 307 -15.81 13.72 -28.11
C PHE A 307 -15.76 14.68 -26.91
N PHE A 308 -16.67 15.66 -26.85
CA PHE A 308 -16.75 16.59 -25.73
C PHE A 308 -17.21 15.90 -24.45
N VAL A 309 -18.14 14.95 -24.56
CA VAL A 309 -18.58 14.12 -23.43
C VAL A 309 -17.41 13.28 -22.90
N LEU A 310 -16.61 12.70 -23.78
CA LEU A 310 -15.42 11.93 -23.39
C LEU A 310 -14.39 12.82 -22.67
N GLY A 311 -14.11 14.01 -23.23
CA GLY A 311 -13.22 15.00 -22.60
C GLY A 311 -13.70 15.44 -21.20
N LEU A 312 -15.01 15.70 -21.06
CA LEU A 312 -15.61 16.03 -19.78
C LEU A 312 -15.50 14.86 -18.79
N THR A 313 -15.69 13.63 -19.26
CA THR A 313 -15.57 12.42 -18.43
C THR A 313 -14.14 12.27 -17.88
N TYR A 314 -13.11 12.46 -18.70
CA TYR A 314 -11.72 12.48 -18.23
C TYR A 314 -11.49 13.54 -17.14
N LEU A 315 -12.01 14.75 -17.35
CA LEU A 315 -11.88 15.85 -16.38
C LEU A 315 -12.61 15.54 -15.07
N THR A 316 -13.84 15.01 -15.13
CA THR A 316 -14.61 14.66 -13.94
C THR A 316 -13.94 13.57 -13.12
N VAL A 317 -13.43 12.51 -13.78
CA VAL A 317 -12.72 11.43 -13.08
C VAL A 317 -11.42 11.93 -12.45
N LEU A 318 -10.66 12.76 -13.16
CA LEU A 318 -9.44 13.38 -12.64
C LEU A 318 -9.73 14.24 -11.39
N LEU A 319 -10.75 15.10 -11.45
CA LEU A 319 -11.15 15.93 -10.31
C LEU A 319 -11.65 15.08 -9.13
N GLY A 320 -12.39 14.01 -9.41
CA GLY A 320 -12.85 13.06 -8.39
C GLY A 320 -11.67 12.40 -7.67
N LEU A 321 -10.68 11.91 -8.42
CA LEU A 321 -9.48 11.29 -7.85
C LEU A 321 -8.64 12.29 -7.07
N ASN A 322 -8.43 13.48 -7.60
CA ASN A 322 -7.70 14.54 -6.90
C ASN A 322 -8.36 14.92 -5.58
N ARG A 323 -9.69 14.80 -5.47
CA ARG A 323 -10.43 15.04 -4.21
C ARG A 323 -10.34 13.86 -3.24
N LEU A 324 -10.31 12.63 -3.75
CA LEU A 324 -10.30 11.40 -2.96
C LEU A 324 -8.91 11.04 -2.41
N LEU A 325 -7.85 11.23 -3.19
CA LEU A 325 -6.50 10.82 -2.81
C LEU A 325 -5.99 11.50 -1.53
N PRO A 326 -6.20 12.81 -1.30
CA PRO A 326 -5.85 13.44 -0.03
C PRO A 326 -6.64 12.90 1.16
N LEU A 327 -7.83 12.33 0.95
CA LEU A 327 -8.61 11.70 2.03
C LEU A 327 -8.04 10.33 2.40
N ILE A 328 -7.47 9.62 1.43
CA ILE A 328 -6.79 8.34 1.66
C ILE A 328 -5.46 8.59 2.39
N ASP A 329 -4.70 9.60 1.96
CA ASP A 329 -3.50 10.06 2.65
C ASP A 329 -3.82 10.51 4.09
N LYS A 330 -4.96 11.19 4.27
CA LYS A 330 -5.42 11.61 5.60
C LYS A 330 -5.93 10.47 6.46
N SER A 331 -6.60 9.44 5.91
CA SER A 331 -7.06 8.31 6.72
C SER A 331 -5.89 7.49 7.28
N ASP A 332 -4.82 7.35 6.49
CA ASP A 332 -3.61 6.68 6.95
C ASP A 332 -2.84 7.55 7.96
N SER A 333 -2.81 8.88 7.76
CA SER A 333 -2.17 9.79 8.74
C SER A 333 -3.03 10.13 9.97
N HIS A 334 -4.35 9.96 9.96
CA HIS A 334 -5.19 10.13 11.16
C HIS A 334 -5.13 8.90 12.08
N ASP A 335 -4.72 7.74 11.55
CA ASP A 335 -4.31 6.58 12.35
C ASP A 335 -2.95 6.82 13.04
N ASP A 336 -2.12 7.74 12.50
CA ASP A 336 -0.84 8.19 13.08
C ASP A 336 -0.90 9.55 13.81
N GLY A 337 -2.01 10.30 13.72
CA GLY A 337 -2.02 11.76 13.91
C GLY A 337 -2.98 12.31 14.98
N ASP A 338 -3.77 11.48 15.66
CA ASP A 338 -4.64 11.95 16.77
C ASP A 338 -3.89 12.05 18.12
N ALA A 339 -2.56 11.96 18.11
CA ALA A 339 -1.71 12.07 19.30
C ALA A 339 -1.24 13.50 19.63
N ASP A 340 -1.57 14.53 18.85
CA ASP A 340 -0.93 15.85 19.02
C ASP A 340 -1.87 17.07 19.04
N ASN A 341 -3.10 16.95 19.54
CA ASN A 341 -3.94 18.14 19.81
C ASN A 341 -4.90 17.97 21.00
N ILE A 342 -4.36 17.75 22.20
CA ILE A 342 -5.03 18.14 23.46
C ILE A 342 -4.01 18.78 24.41
N HIS A 343 -3.36 19.87 23.99
CA HIS A 343 -2.69 20.77 24.94
C HIS A 343 -2.72 22.21 24.41
N HIS A 344 -3.86 22.88 24.59
CA HIS A 344 -3.90 24.28 24.98
C HIS A 344 -5.28 24.62 25.54
N ASN A 345 -5.44 24.40 26.84
CA ASN A 345 -6.10 25.36 27.75
C ASN A 345 -5.74 25.07 29.20
#